data_AF-A0A9W6F591-F1
#
_entry.id   AF-A0A9W6F591-F1
#
_cell.length_a   1.000
_cell.length_b   1.000
_cell.length_c   1.000
_cell.angle_alpha   90.00
_cell.angle_beta   90.00
_cell.angle_gamma   90.00
#
_symmetry.space_group_name_H-M   'P 1'
#
loop_
_entity.id
_entity.type
_entity.pdbx_description
1 polymer ?
#
loop_
_entity_poly.entity_id
_entity_poly.type
_entity_poly.pdbx_seq_one_letter_code
_entity_poly.pdbx_strand_id
1 'polypeptide(L)'
;MTADYCDIQAAIAAGNFTLAQDIYATGKNSFSGLARRTFYRFATFAPAAGVVEPLHDALAMGRNATWLDTMIKDAMARRRGALALGLVQVAALKYFLHEVDEGFTKVSIYLNDTVNNAVLIDDLTGAPHNVDEAFALWAGGSPRACATLSGWAARLGADLDTTFANRSYVNSAMTLALNELLANSRTGSREPYNVTRFLVQRHLTVLGLQGVMHSAYLAQAAAACKRPTAQIDDAKAAVAVHWTYLRPLLAARRAPAADIKKIEDAVFAASPSSQTVLTAVR
;
A
#
# COMPACT_ATOMS: atom_id res chain seq x y z
N MET A 1 5.23 14.71 1.35
CA MET A 1 4.64 13.50 1.97
C MET A 1 5.67 12.47 2.40
N THR A 2 6.60 12.08 1.52
CA THR A 2 7.70 11.16 1.91
C THR A 2 8.60 11.73 3.01
N ALA A 3 8.79 13.05 3.07
CA ALA A 3 9.43 13.75 4.18
C ALA A 3 8.64 13.64 5.50
N ASP A 4 7.31 13.71 5.47
CA ASP A 4 6.48 13.51 6.67
C ASP A 4 6.61 12.09 7.20
N TYR A 5 6.74 11.10 6.30
CA TYR A 5 7.03 9.73 6.72
C TYR A 5 8.40 9.63 7.42
N CYS A 6 9.44 10.29 6.89
CA CYS A 6 10.75 10.36 7.55
C CYS A 6 10.60 10.90 8.99
N ASP A 7 9.87 12.01 9.13
CA ASP A 7 9.72 12.70 10.41
C ASP A 7 8.89 11.86 11.39
N ILE A 8 7.86 11.15 10.93
CA ILE A 8 7.10 10.18 11.74
C ILE A 8 8.00 9.04 12.20
N GLN A 9 8.81 8.46 11.29
CA GLN A 9 9.75 7.41 11.63
C GLN A 9 10.80 7.88 12.65
N ALA A 10 11.36 9.07 12.46
CA ALA A 10 12.33 9.66 13.39
C ALA A 10 11.72 9.91 14.77
N ALA A 11 10.49 10.44 14.82
CA ALA A 11 9.77 10.66 16.08
C ALA A 11 9.49 9.34 16.82
N ILE A 12 9.05 8.29 16.10
CA ILE A 12 8.85 6.94 16.67
C ILE A 12 10.16 6.35 17.18
N ALA A 13 11.25 6.45 16.42
CA ALA A 13 12.57 5.97 16.84
C ALA A 13 13.10 6.69 18.09
N ALA A 14 12.75 7.96 18.27
CA ALA A 14 13.04 8.76 19.47
C ALA A 14 12.06 8.50 20.63
N GLY A 15 11.07 7.62 20.47
CA GLY A 15 10.03 7.34 21.47
C GLY A 15 8.96 8.43 21.60
N ASN A 16 8.94 9.43 20.70
CA ASN A 16 8.01 10.55 20.72
C ASN A 16 6.78 10.27 19.83
N PHE A 17 5.90 9.40 20.32
CA PHE A 17 4.67 9.00 19.61
C PHE A 17 3.65 10.15 19.46
N THR A 18 3.65 11.12 20.37
CA THR A 18 2.79 12.31 20.28
C THR A 18 3.17 13.16 19.07
N LEU A 19 4.45 13.44 18.87
CA LEU A 19 4.94 14.16 17.69
C LEU A 19 4.67 13.37 16.40
N ALA A 20 4.89 12.06 16.41
CA ALA A 20 4.58 11.19 15.28
C ALA A 20 3.09 11.30 14.86
N GLN A 21 2.18 11.27 15.84
CA GLN A 21 0.75 11.41 15.60
C GLN A 21 0.37 12.80 15.07
N ASP A 22 1.01 13.86 15.58
CA ASP A 22 0.79 15.22 15.10
C ASP A 22 1.22 15.39 13.64
N ILE A 23 2.41 14.92 13.27
CA ILE A 23 2.90 14.97 11.88
C ILE A 23 1.98 14.16 10.96
N TYR A 24 1.54 12.97 11.38
CA TYR A 24 0.59 12.14 10.64
C TYR A 24 -0.73 12.88 10.35
N ALA A 25 -1.27 13.57 11.36
CA ALA A 25 -2.54 14.28 11.27
C ALA A 25 -2.45 15.57 10.44
N THR A 26 -1.38 16.35 10.63
CA THR A 26 -1.30 17.73 10.16
C THR A 26 -0.44 17.94 8.93
N GLY A 27 0.44 16.98 8.58
CA GLY A 27 1.33 17.02 7.41
C GLY A 27 2.31 18.19 7.43
N LYS A 28 3.42 18.03 8.16
CA LYS A 28 4.45 19.07 8.37
C LYS A 28 5.06 19.62 7.07
N ASN A 29 5.26 18.77 6.06
CA ASN A 29 6.01 19.07 4.83
C ASN A 29 5.19 18.83 3.55
N SER A 30 3.87 18.71 3.63
CA SER A 30 3.03 18.24 2.52
C SER A 30 1.97 19.25 2.10
N PHE A 31 2.43 20.36 1.55
CA PHE A 31 1.57 21.39 0.97
C PHE A 31 1.33 21.12 -0.52
N SER A 32 0.08 21.25 -0.97
CA SER A 32 -0.32 21.34 -2.38
C SER A 32 -1.19 22.58 -2.53
N GLY A 33 -0.58 23.70 -2.95
CA GLY A 33 -1.22 25.02 -2.89
C GLY A 33 -1.62 25.38 -1.45
N LEU A 34 -2.90 25.75 -1.24
CA LEU A 34 -3.46 26.08 0.08
C LEU A 34 -3.89 24.85 0.90
N ALA A 35 -3.96 23.66 0.29
CA ALA A 35 -4.43 22.45 0.94
C ALA A 35 -3.27 21.53 1.37
N ARG A 36 -3.36 20.94 2.56
CA ARG A 36 -2.38 19.96 3.05
C ARG A 36 -2.79 18.55 2.63
N ARG A 37 -1.88 17.79 2.02
CA ARG A 37 -2.03 16.35 1.79
C ARG A 37 -1.41 15.60 2.96
N THR A 38 -2.23 14.98 3.80
CA THR A 38 -1.77 14.30 5.01
C THR A 38 -2.01 12.80 4.93
N PHE A 39 -1.21 12.00 5.63
CA PHE A 39 -1.48 10.56 5.75
C PHE A 39 -2.82 10.29 6.44
N TYR A 40 -3.26 11.17 7.34
CA TYR A 40 -4.62 11.14 7.86
C TYR A 40 -5.68 11.21 6.76
N ARG A 41 -5.57 12.16 5.81
CA ARG A 41 -6.50 12.27 4.69
C ARG A 41 -6.51 11.01 3.82
N PHE A 42 -5.36 10.38 3.62
CA PHE A 42 -5.27 9.12 2.88
C PHE A 42 -5.93 7.97 3.64
N ALA A 43 -5.68 7.87 4.95
CA ALA A 43 -6.26 6.86 5.80
C ALA A 43 -7.79 7.00 5.89
N THR A 44 -8.31 8.23 5.90
CA THR A 44 -9.75 8.52 6.00
C THR A 44 -10.46 8.75 4.68
N PHE A 45 -9.75 8.66 3.54
CA PHE A 45 -10.35 8.83 2.23
C PHE A 45 -11.52 7.85 2.01
N ALA A 46 -12.59 8.35 1.40
CA ALA A 46 -13.68 7.54 0.89
C ALA A 46 -14.16 8.16 -0.43
N PRO A 47 -14.45 7.34 -1.45
CA PRO A 47 -15.08 7.81 -2.69
C PRO A 47 -16.40 8.51 -2.40
N ALA A 48 -16.80 9.41 -3.30
CA ALA A 48 -18.12 10.05 -3.23
C ALA A 48 -19.24 9.00 -3.33
N ALA A 49 -20.41 9.31 -2.76
CA ALA A 49 -21.55 8.40 -2.82
C ALA A 49 -21.92 8.06 -4.27
N GLY A 50 -22.03 6.76 -4.58
CA GLY A 50 -22.34 6.26 -5.91
C GLY A 50 -21.12 6.08 -6.84
N VAL A 51 -19.92 6.47 -6.42
CA VAL A 51 -18.67 6.17 -7.14
C VAL A 51 -18.16 4.80 -6.72
N VAL A 52 -17.76 3.98 -7.69
CA VAL A 52 -17.20 2.64 -7.47
C VAL A 52 -15.73 2.66 -7.88
N GLU A 53 -14.85 2.32 -6.94
CA GLU A 53 -13.41 2.26 -7.13
C GLU A 53 -12.92 0.84 -6.80
N PRO A 54 -12.92 -0.10 -7.78
CA PRO A 54 -12.79 -1.52 -7.49
C PRO A 54 -11.54 -1.95 -6.70
N LEU A 55 -10.39 -1.31 -6.92
CA LEU A 55 -9.16 -1.60 -6.17
C LEU A 55 -9.18 -0.95 -4.78
N HIS A 56 -9.61 0.30 -4.68
CA HIS A 56 -9.78 0.97 -3.39
C HIS A 56 -10.81 0.23 -2.51
N ASP A 57 -11.97 -0.09 -3.08
CA ASP A 57 -13.08 -0.76 -2.41
C ASP A 57 -12.72 -2.20 -2.05
N ALA A 58 -11.95 -2.88 -2.91
CA ALA A 58 -11.34 -4.15 -2.57
C ALA A 58 -10.53 -4.02 -1.29
N LEU A 59 -9.56 -3.09 -1.24
CA LEU A 59 -8.73 -2.87 -0.04
C LEU A 59 -9.59 -2.55 1.20
N ALA A 60 -10.62 -1.74 1.05
CA ALA A 60 -11.52 -1.40 2.15
C ALA A 60 -12.32 -2.61 2.66
N MET A 61 -12.73 -3.54 1.78
CA MET A 61 -13.60 -4.69 2.11
C MET A 61 -14.86 -4.28 2.89
N GLY A 62 -15.49 -3.17 2.52
CA GLY A 62 -16.69 -2.66 3.23
C GLY A 62 -16.42 -2.08 4.62
N ARG A 63 -15.17 -1.95 5.05
CA ARG A 63 -14.81 -1.22 6.27
C ARG A 63 -15.08 0.28 6.10
N ASN A 64 -15.50 0.95 7.17
CA ASN A 64 -15.82 2.39 7.15
C ASN A 64 -14.60 3.27 6.85
N ALA A 65 -14.81 4.49 6.33
CA ALA A 65 -13.74 5.40 5.92
C ALA A 65 -12.60 5.55 6.95
N THR A 66 -12.93 5.54 8.25
CA THR A 66 -12.02 5.78 9.38
C THR A 66 -11.29 4.55 9.91
N TRP A 67 -11.52 3.36 9.35
CA TRP A 67 -10.98 2.10 9.91
C TRP A 67 -9.45 2.13 10.03
N LEU A 68 -8.78 2.63 9.00
CA LEU A 68 -7.31 2.64 8.94
C LEU A 68 -6.74 3.72 9.86
N ASP A 69 -7.36 4.90 9.92
CA ASP A 69 -6.99 5.95 10.86
C ASP A 69 -7.07 5.48 12.32
N THR A 70 -8.16 4.76 12.65
CA THR A 70 -8.36 4.19 13.97
C THR A 70 -7.24 3.21 14.33
N MET A 71 -6.86 2.33 13.40
CA MET A 71 -5.76 1.38 13.60
C MET A 71 -4.40 2.08 13.75
N ILE A 72 -4.12 3.11 12.96
CA ILE A 72 -2.87 3.88 13.04
C ILE A 72 -2.76 4.58 14.40
N LYS A 73 -3.82 5.27 14.81
CA LYS A 73 -3.87 5.98 16.11
C LYS A 73 -3.78 5.02 17.29
N ASP A 74 -4.45 3.87 17.25
CA ASP A 74 -4.32 2.84 18.29
C ASP A 74 -2.89 2.28 18.37
N ALA A 75 -2.25 2.00 17.22
CA ALA A 75 -0.87 1.55 17.19
C ALA A 75 0.10 2.61 17.77
N MET A 76 -0.09 3.89 17.44
CA MET A 76 0.71 4.99 18.01
C MET A 76 0.46 5.14 19.52
N ALA A 77 -0.78 5.10 19.98
CA ALA A 77 -1.14 5.22 21.39
C ALA A 77 -0.57 4.06 22.23
N ARG A 78 -0.56 2.85 21.69
CA ARG A 78 0.05 1.66 22.29
C ARG A 78 1.57 1.57 22.09
N ARG A 79 2.19 2.59 21.50
CA ARG A 79 3.63 2.67 21.23
C ARG A 79 4.17 1.53 20.37
N ARG A 80 3.35 1.01 19.45
CA ARG A 80 3.70 -0.06 18.50
C ARG A 80 4.27 0.54 17.22
N GLY A 81 5.54 0.96 17.28
CA GLY A 81 6.21 1.71 16.22
C GLY A 81 6.17 1.04 14.84
N ALA A 82 6.59 -0.23 14.75
CA ALA A 82 6.61 -0.98 13.49
C ALA A 82 5.20 -1.12 12.86
N LEU A 83 4.19 -1.40 13.70
CA LEU A 83 2.80 -1.49 13.26
C LEU A 83 2.29 -0.14 12.73
N ALA A 84 2.52 0.94 13.48
CA ALA A 84 2.09 2.28 13.07
C ALA A 84 2.72 2.70 11.74
N LEU A 85 4.03 2.52 11.58
CA LEU A 85 4.77 2.87 10.36
C LEU A 85 4.30 2.06 9.15
N GLY A 86 4.02 0.78 9.32
CA GLY A 86 3.48 -0.05 8.26
C GLY A 86 2.05 0.32 7.87
N LEU A 87 1.18 0.63 8.85
CA LEU A 87 -0.19 1.07 8.56
C LEU A 87 -0.24 2.44 7.87
N VAL A 88 0.70 3.35 8.15
CA VAL A 88 0.85 4.61 7.40
C VAL A 88 1.23 4.33 5.93
N GLN A 89 2.06 3.32 5.66
CA GLN A 89 2.32 2.88 4.27
C GLN A 89 1.07 2.28 3.61
N VAL A 90 0.24 1.54 4.38
CA VAL A 90 -1.07 1.06 3.88
C VAL A 90 -2.00 2.24 3.55
N ALA A 91 -1.92 3.36 4.28
CA ALA A 91 -2.70 4.56 3.94
C ALA A 91 -2.22 5.17 2.61
N ALA A 92 -0.91 5.24 2.39
CA ALA A 92 -0.35 5.63 1.09
C ALA A 92 -0.80 4.70 -0.04
N LEU A 93 -0.80 3.38 0.21
CA LEU A 93 -1.29 2.38 -0.73
C LEU A 93 -2.79 2.55 -1.03
N LYS A 94 -3.61 2.82 -0.01
CA LYS A 94 -5.05 3.07 -0.16
C LYS A 94 -5.30 4.25 -1.12
N TYR A 95 -4.58 5.35 -0.93
CA TYR A 95 -4.70 6.52 -1.79
C TYR A 95 -4.12 6.27 -3.19
N PHE A 96 -3.02 5.51 -3.30
CA PHE A 96 -2.50 5.04 -4.58
C PHE A 96 -3.54 4.26 -5.40
N LEU A 97 -4.30 3.36 -4.76
CA LEU A 97 -5.35 2.59 -5.44
C LEU A 97 -6.52 3.47 -5.88
N HIS A 98 -6.89 4.47 -5.07
CA HIS A 98 -7.87 5.48 -5.44
C HIS A 98 -7.45 6.22 -6.72
N GLU A 99 -6.23 6.74 -6.78
CA GLU A 99 -5.74 7.45 -7.97
C GLU A 99 -5.81 6.58 -9.24
N VAL A 100 -5.44 5.30 -9.14
CA VAL A 100 -5.55 4.36 -10.27
C VAL A 100 -7.01 4.16 -10.71
N ASP A 101 -7.95 4.04 -9.78
CA ASP A 101 -9.38 3.87 -10.08
C ASP A 101 -10.07 5.15 -10.54
N GLU A 102 -9.67 6.32 -10.02
CA GLU A 102 -10.17 7.60 -10.48
C GLU A 102 -9.76 7.83 -11.95
N GLY A 103 -8.51 7.50 -12.31
CA GLY A 103 -8.07 7.53 -13.71
C GLY A 103 -8.93 6.64 -14.62
N PHE A 104 -9.28 5.43 -14.17
CA PHE A 104 -10.21 4.55 -14.91
C PHE A 104 -11.60 5.16 -15.05
N THR A 105 -12.10 5.80 -13.98
CA THR A 105 -13.42 6.44 -13.96
C THR A 105 -13.45 7.60 -14.95
N LYS A 106 -12.41 8.45 -14.98
CA LYS A 106 -12.27 9.53 -15.97
C LYS A 106 -12.20 9.01 -17.40
N VAL A 107 -11.43 7.95 -17.65
CA VAL A 107 -11.41 7.25 -18.95
C VAL A 107 -12.80 6.72 -19.33
N SER A 108 -13.55 6.18 -18.37
CA SER A 108 -14.89 5.65 -18.63
C SER A 108 -15.93 6.75 -18.91
N ILE A 109 -15.76 7.93 -18.31
CA ILE A 109 -16.61 9.10 -18.55
C ILE A 109 -16.25 9.75 -19.89
N TYR A 110 -14.96 9.82 -20.25
CA TYR A 110 -14.47 10.40 -21.51
C TYR A 110 -15.18 9.84 -22.75
N LEU A 111 -15.50 8.54 -22.76
CA LEU A 111 -16.21 7.93 -23.89
C LEU A 111 -17.68 8.40 -24.02
N ASN A 112 -18.23 9.04 -22.99
CA ASN A 112 -19.64 9.42 -22.88
C ASN A 112 -19.86 10.93 -22.68
N ASP A 113 -18.84 11.71 -22.30
CA ASP A 113 -18.96 13.15 -21.99
C ASP A 113 -18.22 14.03 -23.01
N THR A 114 -18.85 14.19 -24.19
CA THR A 114 -18.30 15.02 -25.28
C THR A 114 -18.04 16.49 -24.92
N VAL A 115 -18.59 16.99 -23.81
CA VAL A 115 -18.43 18.39 -23.37
C VAL A 115 -17.15 18.56 -22.55
N ASN A 116 -16.85 17.62 -21.65
CA ASN A 116 -15.71 17.73 -20.73
C ASN A 116 -14.50 16.87 -21.11
N ASN A 117 -14.51 16.29 -22.31
CA ASN A 117 -13.48 15.38 -22.78
C ASN A 117 -12.04 15.88 -22.59
N ALA A 118 -11.78 17.15 -22.93
CA ALA A 118 -10.46 17.73 -22.76
C ALA A 118 -9.98 17.65 -21.30
N VAL A 119 -10.85 17.89 -20.31
CA VAL A 119 -10.51 17.85 -18.88
C VAL A 119 -10.25 16.42 -18.39
N LEU A 120 -10.96 15.44 -18.95
CA LEU A 120 -10.91 14.04 -18.50
C LEU A 120 -9.65 13.28 -18.97
N ILE A 121 -9.03 13.70 -20.07
CA ILE A 121 -7.77 13.14 -20.59
C ILE A 121 -6.61 14.14 -20.61
N ASP A 122 -6.74 15.25 -19.88
CA ASP A 122 -5.68 16.25 -19.73
C ASP A 122 -4.59 15.82 -18.73
N ASP A 123 -3.34 16.23 -18.98
CA ASP A 123 -2.19 15.89 -18.15
C ASP A 123 -2.19 16.63 -16.78
N LEU A 124 -2.90 17.76 -16.63
CA LEU A 124 -2.94 18.54 -15.38
C LEU A 124 -4.06 18.08 -14.43
N THR A 125 -5.21 17.66 -14.96
CA THR A 125 -6.38 17.32 -14.12
C THR A 125 -7.09 16.02 -14.49
N GLY A 126 -6.75 15.40 -15.62
CA GLY A 126 -7.43 14.24 -16.18
C GLY A 126 -6.90 12.90 -15.68
N ALA A 127 -7.23 11.82 -16.39
CA ALA A 127 -6.77 10.48 -16.08
C ALA A 127 -5.23 10.33 -16.05
N PRO A 128 -4.45 10.96 -16.95
CA PRO A 128 -3.00 10.93 -16.87
C PRO A 128 -2.47 11.53 -15.55
N HIS A 129 -3.05 12.65 -15.10
CA HIS A 129 -2.69 13.27 -13.83
C HIS A 129 -2.83 12.30 -12.65
N ASN A 130 -3.94 11.57 -12.56
CA ASN A 130 -4.13 10.59 -11.50
C ASN A 130 -3.09 9.46 -11.55
N VAL A 131 -2.73 8.99 -12.74
CA VAL A 131 -1.67 7.97 -12.87
C VAL A 131 -0.32 8.52 -12.43
N ASP A 132 -0.02 9.78 -12.72
CA ASP A 132 1.19 10.45 -12.24
C ASP A 132 1.19 10.62 -10.71
N GLU A 133 0.04 10.90 -10.10
CA GLU A 133 -0.11 10.93 -8.63
C GLU A 133 0.15 9.54 -8.01
N ALA A 134 -0.39 8.48 -8.61
CA ALA A 134 -0.12 7.11 -8.23
C ALA A 134 1.38 6.78 -8.37
N PHE A 135 2.01 7.18 -9.48
CA PHE A 135 3.44 7.00 -9.70
C PHE A 135 4.27 7.75 -8.64
N ALA A 136 3.88 8.97 -8.29
CA ALA A 136 4.56 9.78 -7.27
C ALA A 136 4.51 9.11 -5.88
N LEU A 137 3.42 8.42 -5.53
CA LEU A 137 3.32 7.61 -4.31
C LEU A 137 4.20 6.36 -4.39
N TRP A 138 4.30 5.74 -5.57
CA TRP A 138 5.10 4.55 -5.78
C TRP A 138 6.61 4.83 -5.75
N ALA A 139 7.10 5.71 -6.62
CA ALA A 139 8.53 5.95 -6.84
C ALA A 139 9.09 7.09 -5.97
N GLY A 140 8.24 8.01 -5.50
CA GLY A 140 8.66 9.26 -4.88
C GLY A 140 9.23 10.27 -5.88
N GLY A 141 8.93 11.55 -5.70
CA GLY A 141 9.40 12.63 -6.58
C GLY A 141 10.79 13.21 -6.24
N SER A 142 11.54 12.61 -5.30
CA SER A 142 12.84 13.13 -4.86
C SER A 142 13.80 12.01 -4.43
N PRO A 143 15.11 12.10 -4.74
CA PRO A 143 16.14 11.19 -4.21
C PRO A 143 16.26 11.18 -2.67
N ARG A 144 15.70 12.19 -1.99
CA ARG A 144 15.63 12.27 -0.51
C ARG A 144 14.33 11.70 0.08
N ALA A 145 13.47 11.11 -0.75
CA ALA A 145 12.20 10.56 -0.28
C ALA A 145 12.43 9.36 0.65
N CYS A 146 12.03 9.47 1.92
CA CYS A 146 11.95 8.28 2.77
C CYS A 146 10.71 7.46 2.40
N ALA A 147 10.90 6.14 2.38
CA ALA A 147 9.86 5.12 2.35
C ALA A 147 8.73 5.38 1.35
N THR A 148 9.10 5.44 0.08
CA THR A 148 8.14 5.28 -1.02
C THR A 148 7.59 3.86 -1.03
N LEU A 149 6.45 3.59 -1.69
CA LEU A 149 5.95 2.21 -1.76
C LEU A 149 6.96 1.29 -2.47
N SER A 150 7.66 1.79 -3.50
CA SER A 150 8.77 1.09 -4.14
C SER A 150 9.97 0.88 -3.22
N GLY A 151 10.26 1.83 -2.31
CA GLY A 151 11.28 1.70 -1.28
C GLY A 151 10.91 0.67 -0.22
N TRP A 152 9.63 0.61 0.18
CA TRP A 152 9.10 -0.44 1.05
C TRP A 152 9.19 -1.81 0.37
N ALA A 153 8.81 -1.90 -0.90
CA ALA A 153 8.95 -3.12 -1.70
C ALA A 153 10.41 -3.49 -2.00
N ALA A 154 11.31 -2.52 -2.16
CA ALA A 154 12.74 -2.73 -2.33
C ALA A 154 13.37 -3.29 -1.06
N ARG A 155 13.00 -2.79 0.13
CA ARG A 155 13.44 -3.36 1.41
C ARG A 155 13.04 -4.82 1.53
N LEU A 156 11.76 -5.12 1.26
CA LEU A 156 11.28 -6.51 1.25
C LEU A 156 12.06 -7.38 0.25
N GLY A 157 12.30 -6.87 -0.96
CA GLY A 157 13.05 -7.57 -2.00
C GLY A 157 14.53 -7.78 -1.64
N ALA A 158 15.21 -6.79 -1.09
CA ALA A 158 16.61 -6.88 -0.66
C ALA A 158 16.77 -7.87 0.50
N ASP A 159 15.84 -7.87 1.44
CA ASP A 159 15.85 -8.83 2.55
C ASP A 159 15.61 -10.27 2.03
N LEU A 160 14.77 -10.45 1.02
CA LEU A 160 14.52 -11.74 0.37
C LEU A 160 15.64 -12.20 -0.59
N ASP A 161 16.40 -11.28 -1.19
CA ASP A 161 17.56 -11.54 -2.06
C ASP A 161 18.76 -12.15 -1.30
N THR A 162 18.70 -12.20 0.03
CA THR A 162 19.67 -12.95 0.84
C THR A 162 19.28 -14.40 1.11
N THR A 163 18.03 -14.82 0.88
CA THR A 163 17.63 -16.19 1.25
C THR A 163 16.57 -16.91 0.41
N PHE A 164 15.60 -16.31 -0.31
CA PHE A 164 14.49 -17.14 -0.85
C PHE A 164 13.78 -16.76 -2.16
N ALA A 165 14.08 -15.66 -2.86
CA ALA A 165 13.56 -15.45 -4.22
C ALA A 165 14.30 -14.33 -4.97
N ASN A 166 14.95 -14.69 -6.09
CA ASN A 166 15.56 -13.78 -7.08
C ASN A 166 14.86 -12.41 -7.16
N ARG A 167 15.63 -11.32 -6.98
CA ARG A 167 15.43 -9.90 -7.39
C ARG A 167 14.01 -9.35 -7.23
N SER A 168 13.84 -8.11 -6.76
CA SER A 168 12.51 -7.46 -6.69
C SER A 168 11.92 -7.16 -8.09
N TYR A 169 11.48 -8.20 -8.81
CA TYR A 169 10.75 -8.12 -10.08
C TYR A 169 9.47 -7.30 -9.91
N VAL A 170 8.92 -7.23 -8.68
CA VAL A 170 7.74 -6.43 -8.35
C VAL A 170 7.99 -4.94 -8.60
N ASN A 171 9.16 -4.39 -8.26
CA ASN A 171 9.44 -2.97 -8.48
C ASN A 171 9.52 -2.63 -9.97
N SER A 172 10.24 -3.45 -10.75
CA SER A 172 10.37 -3.25 -12.18
C SER A 172 9.02 -3.47 -12.89
N ALA A 173 8.30 -4.54 -12.55
CA ALA A 173 7.02 -4.85 -13.15
C ALA A 173 5.92 -3.84 -12.78
N MET A 174 5.91 -3.34 -11.53
CA MET A 174 4.99 -2.26 -11.14
C MET A 174 5.29 -0.97 -11.89
N THR A 175 6.57 -0.61 -12.05
CA THR A 175 6.97 0.58 -12.81
C THR A 175 6.53 0.47 -14.27
N LEU A 176 6.72 -0.70 -14.89
CA LEU A 176 6.23 -0.97 -16.24
C LEU A 176 4.70 -0.89 -16.32
N ALA A 177 3.97 -1.49 -15.39
CA ALA A 177 2.52 -1.43 -15.34
C ALA A 177 2.01 0.01 -15.16
N LEU A 178 2.66 0.85 -14.35
CA LEU A 178 2.29 2.25 -14.20
C LEU A 178 2.56 3.07 -15.47
N ASN A 179 3.68 2.82 -16.15
CA ASN A 179 3.96 3.48 -17.44
C ASN A 179 2.95 3.07 -18.52
N GLU A 180 2.55 1.80 -18.56
CA GLU A 180 1.48 1.31 -19.44
C GLU A 180 0.13 1.92 -19.08
N LEU A 181 -0.21 2.06 -17.79
CA LEU A 181 -1.41 2.77 -17.34
C LEU A 181 -1.41 4.22 -17.83
N LEU A 182 -0.27 4.92 -17.72
CA LEU A 182 -0.13 6.30 -18.16
C LEU A 182 -0.33 6.40 -19.68
N ALA A 183 0.32 5.52 -20.45
CA ALA A 183 0.13 5.46 -21.90
C ALA A 183 -1.34 5.20 -22.26
N ASN A 184 -1.98 4.23 -21.60
CA ASN A 184 -3.39 3.89 -21.85
C ASN A 184 -4.34 5.03 -21.45
N SER A 185 -4.04 5.76 -20.37
CA SER A 185 -4.86 6.89 -19.90
C SER A 185 -4.96 8.01 -20.94
N ARG A 186 -3.86 8.29 -21.66
CA ARG A 186 -3.80 9.30 -22.72
C ARG A 186 -4.62 8.94 -23.95
N THR A 187 -4.92 7.66 -24.15
CA THR A 187 -5.76 7.19 -25.27
C THR A 187 -7.25 7.23 -24.96
N GLY A 188 -7.64 7.38 -23.68
CA GLY A 188 -9.04 7.26 -23.25
C GLY A 188 -9.64 5.87 -23.45
N SER A 189 -8.81 4.82 -23.61
CA SER A 189 -9.28 3.46 -23.90
C SER A 189 -9.47 2.64 -22.61
N ARG A 190 -10.73 2.24 -22.35
CA ARG A 190 -11.14 1.56 -21.11
C ARG A 190 -10.56 0.15 -20.97
N GLU A 191 -10.59 -0.63 -22.04
CA GLU A 191 -10.15 -2.03 -22.01
C GLU A 191 -8.66 -2.19 -21.66
N PRO A 192 -7.71 -1.55 -22.37
CA PRO A 192 -6.30 -1.68 -22.07
C PRO A 192 -5.96 -1.08 -20.70
N TYR A 193 -6.60 0.03 -20.29
CA TYR A 193 -6.43 0.57 -18.94
C TYR A 193 -6.83 -0.46 -17.88
N ASN A 194 -7.98 -1.12 -18.05
CA ASN A 194 -8.46 -2.13 -17.10
C ASN A 194 -7.50 -3.34 -17.01
N VAL A 195 -6.96 -3.80 -18.14
CA VAL A 195 -5.98 -4.89 -18.16
C VAL A 195 -4.75 -4.51 -17.34
N THR A 196 -4.18 -3.33 -17.56
CA THR A 196 -2.98 -2.89 -16.82
C THR A 196 -3.30 -2.62 -15.34
N ARG A 197 -4.51 -2.13 -15.01
CA ARG A 197 -4.98 -2.00 -13.63
C ARG A 197 -4.99 -3.35 -12.90
N PHE A 198 -5.38 -4.44 -13.55
CA PHE A 198 -5.27 -5.78 -12.98
C PHE A 198 -3.82 -6.23 -12.76
N LEU A 199 -2.88 -5.78 -13.58
CA LEU A 199 -1.45 -6.02 -13.35
C LEU A 199 -0.96 -5.32 -12.08
N VAL A 200 -1.37 -4.07 -11.83
CA VAL A 200 -1.10 -3.37 -10.56
C VAL A 200 -1.62 -4.18 -9.37
N GLN A 201 -2.87 -4.63 -9.40
CA GLN A 201 -3.45 -5.47 -8.35
C GLN A 201 -2.65 -6.78 -8.15
N ARG A 202 -2.25 -7.42 -9.24
CA ARG A 202 -1.43 -8.64 -9.21
C ARG A 202 -0.09 -8.40 -8.52
N HIS A 203 0.62 -7.33 -8.87
CA HIS A 203 1.93 -7.02 -8.31
C HIS A 203 1.84 -6.67 -6.82
N LEU A 204 0.80 -5.95 -6.39
CA LEU A 204 0.53 -5.71 -4.97
C LEU A 204 0.18 -6.99 -4.21
N THR A 205 -0.55 -7.92 -4.83
CA THR A 205 -0.84 -9.23 -4.23
C THR A 205 0.44 -10.02 -4.02
N VAL A 206 1.32 -10.07 -5.03
CA VAL A 206 2.63 -10.74 -4.92
C VAL A 206 3.49 -10.09 -3.83
N LEU A 207 3.50 -8.76 -3.76
CA LEU A 207 4.20 -8.03 -2.70
C LEU A 207 3.68 -8.42 -1.30
N GLY A 208 2.36 -8.53 -1.13
CA GLY A 208 1.73 -9.00 0.11
C GLY A 208 2.15 -10.41 0.49
N LEU A 209 2.14 -11.35 -0.45
CA LEU A 209 2.55 -12.73 -0.23
C LEU A 209 4.03 -12.81 0.19
N GLN A 210 4.91 -12.08 -0.51
CA GLN A 210 6.31 -11.96 -0.14
C GLN A 210 6.48 -11.35 1.25
N GLY A 211 5.68 -10.33 1.57
CA GLY A 211 5.71 -9.62 2.85
C GLY A 211 5.36 -10.49 4.05
N VAL A 212 4.27 -11.25 3.97
CA VAL A 212 3.87 -12.16 5.05
C VAL A 212 4.87 -13.31 5.22
N MET A 213 5.42 -13.85 4.12
CA MET A 213 6.44 -14.90 4.17
C MET A 213 7.73 -14.40 4.83
N HIS A 214 8.21 -13.23 4.42
CA HIS A 214 9.42 -12.62 4.97
C HIS A 214 9.25 -12.28 6.46
N SER A 215 8.12 -11.69 6.83
CA SER A 215 7.84 -11.33 8.23
C SER A 215 7.76 -12.57 9.13
N ALA A 216 7.19 -13.67 8.63
CA ALA A 216 7.21 -14.97 9.32
C ALA A 216 8.63 -15.55 9.46
N TYR A 217 9.48 -15.42 8.42
CA TYR A 217 10.89 -15.79 8.52
C TYR A 217 11.62 -14.99 9.61
N LEU A 218 11.46 -13.65 9.63
CA LEU A 218 12.08 -12.80 10.64
C LEU A 218 11.63 -13.16 12.06
N ALA A 219 10.33 -13.42 12.26
CA ALA A 219 9.81 -13.86 13.54
C ALA A 219 10.41 -15.20 13.99
N GLN A 220 10.49 -16.17 13.07
CA GLN A 220 11.10 -17.48 13.30
C GLN A 220 12.59 -17.35 13.64
N ALA A 221 13.35 -16.57 12.86
CA ALA A 221 14.78 -16.36 13.06
C ALA A 221 15.07 -15.62 14.36
N ALA A 222 14.27 -14.61 14.71
CA ALA A 222 14.38 -13.89 15.97
C ALA A 222 14.15 -14.81 17.17
N ALA A 223 13.14 -15.68 17.11
CA ALA A 223 12.88 -16.68 18.14
C ALA A 223 14.03 -17.69 18.26
N ALA A 224 14.50 -18.25 17.14
CA ALA A 224 15.61 -19.21 17.12
C ALA A 224 16.92 -18.61 17.66
N CYS A 225 17.19 -17.34 17.35
CA CYS A 225 18.36 -16.61 17.83
C CYS A 225 18.17 -16.02 19.25
N LYS A 226 17.05 -16.31 19.93
CA LYS A 226 16.73 -15.76 21.27
C LYS A 226 16.84 -14.24 21.34
N ARG A 227 16.42 -13.56 20.26
CA ARG A 227 16.38 -12.09 20.21
C ARG A 227 15.38 -11.55 21.23
N PRO A 228 15.52 -10.28 21.65
CA PRO A 228 14.56 -9.64 22.54
C PRO A 228 13.13 -9.75 22.02
N THR A 229 12.15 -9.94 22.92
CA THR A 229 10.73 -10.05 22.58
C THR A 229 10.22 -8.92 21.68
N ALA A 230 10.74 -7.70 21.87
CA ALA A 230 10.41 -6.55 21.03
C ALA A 230 10.69 -6.79 19.53
N GLN A 231 11.77 -7.47 19.17
CA GLN A 231 12.09 -7.77 17.75
C GLN A 231 11.14 -8.84 17.17
N ILE A 232 10.69 -9.77 18.00
CA ILE A 232 9.69 -10.78 17.61
C ILE A 232 8.33 -10.11 17.39
N ASP A 233 7.96 -9.18 18.29
CA ASP A 233 6.72 -8.42 18.19
C ASP A 233 6.71 -7.47 16.99
N ASP A 234 7.85 -6.86 16.64
CA ASP A 234 7.99 -6.05 15.42
C ASP A 234 7.80 -6.90 14.15
N ALA A 235 8.36 -8.11 14.11
CA ALA A 235 8.15 -9.02 12.99
C ALA A 235 6.68 -9.47 12.87
N LYS A 236 6.01 -9.73 14.00
CA LYS A 236 4.57 -10.04 14.03
C LYS A 236 3.71 -8.83 13.62
N ALA A 237 4.13 -7.62 13.97
CA ALA A 237 3.47 -6.40 13.50
C ALA A 237 3.56 -6.25 11.98
N ALA A 238 4.72 -6.57 11.37
CA ALA A 238 4.88 -6.55 9.92
C ALA A 238 3.97 -7.57 9.20
N VAL A 239 3.75 -8.77 9.78
CA VAL A 239 2.73 -9.71 9.29
C VAL A 239 1.35 -9.05 9.24
N ALA A 240 0.93 -8.40 10.32
CA ALA A 240 -0.38 -7.74 10.38
C ALA A 240 -0.52 -6.61 9.35
N VAL A 241 0.56 -5.84 9.12
CA VAL A 241 0.61 -4.80 8.08
C VAL A 241 0.40 -5.42 6.69
N HIS A 242 1.16 -6.47 6.35
CA HIS A 242 1.04 -7.11 5.04
C HIS A 242 -0.31 -7.79 4.85
N TRP A 243 -0.85 -8.43 5.90
CA TRP A 243 -2.17 -9.03 5.88
C TRP A 243 -3.30 -8.01 5.66
N THR A 244 -3.14 -6.80 6.21
CA THR A 244 -4.14 -5.72 6.14
C THR A 244 -4.51 -5.36 4.70
N TYR A 245 -3.56 -5.47 3.75
CA TYR A 245 -3.83 -5.25 2.33
C TYR A 245 -3.86 -6.55 1.51
N LEU A 246 -3.13 -7.60 1.90
CA LEU A 246 -3.11 -8.87 1.16
C LEU A 246 -4.48 -9.57 1.16
N ARG A 247 -5.11 -9.75 2.33
CA ARG A 247 -6.39 -10.46 2.45
C ARG A 247 -7.48 -9.85 1.55
N PRO A 248 -7.69 -8.52 1.58
CA PRO A 248 -8.55 -7.83 0.62
C PRO A 248 -8.26 -8.14 -0.85
N LEU A 249 -6.99 -8.07 -1.26
CA LEU A 249 -6.59 -8.28 -2.65
C LEU A 249 -6.78 -9.73 -3.10
N LEU A 250 -6.53 -10.70 -2.22
CA LEU A 250 -6.83 -12.11 -2.48
C LEU A 250 -8.33 -12.33 -2.71
N ALA A 251 -9.18 -11.75 -1.85
CA ALA A 251 -10.63 -11.84 -1.99
C ALA A 251 -11.12 -11.19 -3.29
N ALA A 252 -10.61 -10.00 -3.64
CA ALA A 252 -10.96 -9.32 -4.88
C ALA A 252 -10.51 -10.08 -6.14
N ARG A 253 -9.43 -10.86 -6.04
CA ARG A 253 -9.00 -11.81 -7.08
C ARG A 253 -9.75 -13.14 -7.06
N ARG A 254 -10.79 -13.26 -6.23
CA ARG A 254 -11.63 -14.47 -6.08
C ARG A 254 -10.84 -15.69 -5.63
N ALA A 255 -9.77 -15.51 -4.85
CA ALA A 255 -9.13 -16.63 -4.18
C ALA A 255 -10.15 -17.34 -3.26
N PRO A 256 -10.19 -18.69 -3.24
CA PRO A 256 -11.08 -19.43 -2.36
C PRO A 256 -10.94 -18.99 -0.89
N ALA A 257 -12.06 -18.85 -0.18
CA ALA A 257 -12.03 -18.43 1.23
C ALA A 257 -11.24 -19.41 2.11
N ALA A 258 -11.24 -20.70 1.77
CA ALA A 258 -10.44 -21.72 2.44
C ALA A 258 -8.92 -21.45 2.29
N ASP A 259 -8.47 -21.02 1.12
CA ASP A 259 -7.05 -20.72 0.88
C ASP A 259 -6.62 -19.44 1.61
N ILE A 260 -7.47 -18.41 1.60
CA ILE A 260 -7.25 -17.19 2.40
C ILE A 260 -7.12 -17.55 3.88
N LYS A 261 -8.02 -18.39 4.40
CA LYS A 261 -7.99 -18.84 5.79
C LYS A 261 -6.74 -19.67 6.12
N LYS A 262 -6.31 -20.55 5.20
CA LYS A 262 -5.08 -21.34 5.34
C LYS A 262 -3.86 -20.43 5.48
N ILE A 263 -3.77 -19.35 4.69
CA ILE A 263 -2.69 -18.37 4.80
C ILE A 263 -2.82 -17.61 6.13
N GLU A 264 -4.01 -17.15 6.50
CA GLU A 264 -4.28 -16.43 7.76
C GLU A 264 -3.79 -17.24 8.98
N ASP A 265 -4.17 -18.51 9.04
CA ASP A 265 -3.79 -19.41 10.12
C ASP A 265 -2.28 -19.64 10.18
N ALA A 266 -1.63 -19.75 9.02
CA ALA A 266 -0.18 -19.92 8.95
C ALA A 266 0.58 -18.67 9.43
N VAL A 267 0.12 -17.47 9.07
CA VAL A 267 0.84 -16.22 9.38
C VAL A 267 0.58 -15.72 10.80
N PHE A 268 -0.59 -16.02 11.39
CA PHE A 268 -0.93 -15.68 12.77
C PHE A 268 -0.80 -16.83 13.77
N ALA A 269 -0.22 -17.96 13.36
CA ALA A 269 0.15 -19.02 14.29
C ALA A 269 1.00 -18.47 15.45
N ALA A 270 0.90 -19.08 16.63
CA ALA A 270 1.67 -18.65 17.80
C ALA A 270 3.19 -18.63 17.55
N SER A 271 3.64 -19.57 16.72
CA SER A 271 5.01 -19.66 16.19
C SER A 271 4.96 -19.71 14.66
N PRO A 272 4.87 -18.54 13.98
CA PRO A 272 4.81 -18.53 12.53
C PRO A 272 6.16 -18.98 11.96
N SER A 273 6.12 -19.78 10.89
CA SER A 273 7.32 -20.22 10.18
C SER A 273 7.18 -19.94 8.69
N SER A 274 8.29 -19.55 8.06
CA SER A 274 8.34 -19.28 6.63
C SER A 274 7.89 -20.49 5.79
N GLN A 275 8.21 -21.72 6.24
CA GLN A 275 7.83 -22.96 5.57
C GLN A 275 6.32 -23.24 5.63
N THR A 276 5.70 -23.01 6.79
CA THR A 276 4.24 -23.14 6.95
C THR A 276 3.51 -22.13 6.08
N VAL A 277 3.97 -20.88 6.06
CA VAL A 277 3.39 -19.82 5.22
C VAL A 277 3.57 -20.15 3.74
N LEU A 278 4.77 -20.57 3.30
CA LEU A 278 5.02 -20.98 1.92
C LEU A 278 4.09 -22.13 1.48
N THR A 279 3.83 -23.09 2.38
CA THR A 279 2.93 -24.22 2.12
C THR A 279 1.47 -23.79 2.07
N ALA A 280 1.10 -22.72 2.76
CA ALA A 280 -0.23 -22.12 2.69
C ALA A 280 -0.43 -21.29 1.40
N VAL A 281 0.63 -20.67 0.89
CA VAL A 281 0.62 -19.85 -0.33
C VAL A 281 0.64 -20.68 -1.62
N ARG A 282 1.22 -21.89 -1.59
CA ARG A 282 1.20 -22.87 -2.69
C ARG A 282 -0.11 -23.65 -2.72
#